data_AF-A0A7Y4K1W1-F1
#
_entry.id   AF-A0A7Y4K1W1-F1
#
_cell.length_a   1.000
_cell.length_b   1.000
_cell.length_c   1.000
_cell.angle_alpha   90.00
_cell.angle_beta   90.00
_cell.angle_gamma   90.00
#
_symmetry.space_group_name_H-M   'P 1'
#
loop_
_entity.id
_entity.type
_entity.pdbx_description
1 polymer ?
#
loop_
_entity_poly.entity_id
_entity_poly.type
_entity_poly.pdbx_seq_one_letter_code
_entity_poly.pdbx_strand_id
1 'polypeptide(L)' 'MTNIRSHKGITPHFGERAWVDPSAVVIGDVETGDDVSNWPMTVVRGDMHEIRIGHR' A
#
# COMPACT_ATOMS: atom_id res chain seq x y z
N MET A 1 3.36 4.40 15.27
CA MET A 1 3.31 3.19 14.42
C MET A 1 3.07 3.66 12.99
N THR A 2 3.91 3.26 12.05
CA THR A 2 3.83 3.71 10.64
C THR A 2 2.69 3.00 9.89
N ASN A 3 1.97 3.70 9.02
CA ASN A 3 0.86 3.19 8.18
C ASN A 3 1.34 2.44 6.92
N ILE A 4 2.60 2.62 6.53
CA ILE A 4 3.28 1.87 5.46
C ILE A 4 4.33 0.98 6.14
N ARG A 5 4.27 -0.34 5.94
CA ARG A 5 5.08 -1.31 6.70
C ARG A 5 5.76 -2.33 5.80
N SER A 6 7.06 -2.50 5.99
CA SER A 6 7.81 -3.58 5.34
C SER A 6 7.49 -4.94 5.98
N HIS A 7 7.46 -6.00 5.17
CA HIS A 7 7.35 -7.39 5.61
C HIS A 7 8.38 -8.25 4.89
N LYS A 8 9.17 -9.05 5.64
CA LYS A 8 10.25 -9.89 5.09
C LYS A 8 11.22 -9.15 4.15
N GLY A 9 11.46 -7.86 4.41
CA GLY A 9 12.34 -7.02 3.61
C GLY A 9 11.67 -6.34 2.40
N ILE A 10 10.39 -6.60 2.14
CA ILE A 10 9.63 -5.99 1.04
C ILE A 10 8.81 -4.83 1.60
N THR A 11 8.93 -3.65 0.97
CA THR A 11 8.19 -2.44 1.32
C THR A 11 7.20 -2.13 0.20
N PRO A 12 5.96 -1.70 0.52
CA PRO A 12 5.01 -1.28 -0.50
C PRO A 12 5.57 -0.22 -1.45
N HIS A 13 5.27 -0.34 -2.73
CA HIS A 13 5.62 0.61 -3.77
C HIS A 13 4.37 1.37 -4.23
N PHE A 14 4.52 2.67 -4.47
CA PHE A 14 3.42 3.56 -4.83
C PHE A 14 3.76 4.30 -6.11
N GLY A 15 2.82 4.35 -7.04
CA GLY A 15 2.91 5.18 -8.24
C GLY A 15 2.84 6.68 -7.94
N GLU A 16 2.94 7.48 -8.99
CA GLU A 16 2.93 8.94 -8.89
C GLU A 16 1.60 9.45 -8.34
N ARG A 17 1.66 10.46 -7.45
CA ARG A 17 0.50 11.09 -6.81
C ARG A 17 -0.39 10.14 -6.00
N ALA A 18 0.06 8.91 -5.74
CA ALA A 18 -0.63 7.99 -4.85
C ALA A 18 -0.73 8.61 -3.45
N TRP A 19 -1.85 8.37 -2.80
CA TRP A 19 -2.14 8.92 -1.48
C TRP A 19 -2.55 7.80 -0.52
N VAL A 20 -1.97 7.81 0.68
CA VAL A 20 -2.28 6.86 1.74
C VAL A 20 -2.65 7.63 2.99
N ASP A 21 -3.90 7.47 3.43
CA ASP A 21 -4.36 8.08 4.67
C ASP A 21 -3.51 7.64 5.87
N PRO A 22 -3.20 8.52 6.84
CA PRO A 22 -2.46 8.15 8.05
C PRO A 22 -3.09 7.02 8.88
N SER A 23 -4.40 6.80 8.78
CA SER A 23 -5.12 5.71 9.46
C SER A 23 -5.24 4.41 8.64
N ALA A 24 -4.88 4.44 7.36
CA ALA A 24 -4.80 3.23 6.55
C ALA A 24 -3.60 2.35 6.98
N VAL A 25 -3.57 1.10 6.52
CA VAL A 25 -2.43 0.19 6.75
C VAL A 25 -2.11 -0.58 5.47
N VAL A 26 -0.91 -0.36 4.93
CA VAL A 26 -0.38 -1.06 3.74
C VAL A 26 0.89 -1.83 4.13
N ILE A 27 0.91 -3.14 3.91
CA ILE A 27 1.99 -4.02 4.40
C ILE A 27 2.48 -4.97 3.30
N GLY A 28 3.81 -5.08 3.18
CA GLY A 28 4.49 -6.13 2.42
C GLY A 28 4.53 -5.89 0.91
N ASP A 29 4.30 -6.95 0.14
CA ASP A 29 4.38 -6.97 -1.33
C ASP A 29 3.10 -6.38 -1.94
N VAL A 30 3.01 -5.05 -1.90
CA VAL A 30 1.91 -4.27 -2.44
C VAL A 30 2.47 -3.24 -3.39
N GLU A 31 1.89 -3.16 -4.60
CA GLU A 31 2.16 -2.08 -5.55
C GLU A 31 0.86 -1.39 -5.95
N THR A 32 0.87 -0.06 -5.97
CA THR A 32 -0.23 0.74 -6.52
C THR A 32 0.23 1.49 -7.77
N GLY A 33 -0.66 1.59 -8.76
CA GLY A 33 -0.48 2.51 -9.89
C GLY A 33 -0.58 3.98 -9.48
N ASP A 34 -0.33 4.84 -10.46
CA ASP A 34 -0.53 6.29 -10.35
C ASP A 34 -1.97 6.64 -9.95
N ASP A 35 -2.09 7.74 -9.21
CA ASP A 35 -3.35 8.36 -8.76
C ASP A 35 -4.22 7.51 -7.79
N VAL A 36 -3.70 6.38 -7.28
CA VAL A 36 -4.43 5.54 -6.33
C VAL A 36 -4.53 6.17 -4.94
N SER A 37 -5.73 6.12 -4.35
CA SER A 37 -6.01 6.59 -3.00
C SER A 37 -6.41 5.46 -2.04
N ASN A 38 -5.66 5.29 -0.95
CA ASN A 38 -6.04 4.44 0.18
C ASN A 38 -6.68 5.30 1.28
N TRP A 39 -8.00 5.15 1.45
CA TRP A 39 -8.83 5.97 2.34
C TRP A 39 -8.75 5.52 3.81
N PRO A 40 -9.26 6.33 4.76
CA PRO A 40 -9.22 6.00 6.18
C PRO A 40 -9.68 4.58 6.50
N MET A 41 -8.94 3.92 7.40
CA MET A 41 -9.17 2.54 7.87
C MET A 41 -9.08 1.43 6.81
N THR A 42 -8.59 1.73 5.60
CA THR A 42 -8.29 0.70 4.59
C THR A 42 -7.13 -0.19 5.05
N VAL A 43 -7.21 -1.50 4.80
CA VAL A 43 -6.11 -2.44 5.03
C VAL A 43 -5.77 -3.18 3.74
N VAL A 44 -4.51 -3.07 3.31
CA VAL A 44 -3.94 -3.84 2.20
C VAL A 44 -2.76 -4.64 2.74
N ARG A 45 -2.90 -5.97 2.77
CA ARG A 45 -1.93 -6.87 3.43
C ARG A 45 -1.41 -7.92 2.45
N GLY A 46 -0.29 -7.60 1.80
CA GLY A 46 0.45 -8.50 0.92
C GLY A 46 1.59 -9.21 1.66
N ASP A 47 1.28 -10.01 2.68
CA ASP A 47 2.28 -10.71 3.50
C ASP A 47 2.59 -12.14 3.01
N MET A 48 1.55 -12.85 2.55
CA MET A 48 1.67 -14.20 1.99
C MET A 48 1.83 -14.19 0.46
N HIS A 49 1.15 -13.27 -0.22
CA HIS A 49 1.14 -13.13 -1.68
C HIS A 49 1.12 -11.64 -2.08
N GLU A 50 1.44 -11.39 -3.35
CA GLU A 50 1.44 -10.04 -3.92
C GLU A 50 0.04 -9.45 -4.08
N ILE A 51 -0.03 -8.12 -3.99
CA ILE A 51 -1.21 -7.32 -4.36
C ILE A 51 -0.75 -6.26 -5.37
N ARG A 52 -1.43 -6.18 -6.51
CA ARG A 52 -1.21 -5.18 -7.56
C ARG A 52 -2.50 -4.41 -7.80
N ILE A 53 -2.50 -3.12 -7.47
CA ILE A 53 -3.63 -2.21 -7.71
C ILE A 53 -3.26 -1.39 -8.94
N GLY A 54 -4.11 -1.42 -9.98
CA GLY A 54 -3.89 -0.68 -11.22
C GLY A 54 -3.97 0.84 -11.05
N HIS A 55 -3.95 1.56 -12.17
CA HIS A 55 -4.08 3.02 -12.19
C HIS A 55 -5.55 3.47 -12.06
N ARG A 56 -5.75 4.64 -11.45
CA ARG A 56 -7.02 5.39 -11.25
C ARG A 56 -7.82 4.96 -10.01
#